data_AF-A0A5S4F1D2-F1
#
_entry.id   AF-A0A5S4F1D2-F1
#
_cell.length_a   1.000
_cell.length_b   1.000
_cell.length_c   1.000
_cell.angle_alpha   90.00
_cell.angle_beta   90.00
_cell.angle_gamma   90.00
#
_symmetry.space_group_name_H-M   'P 1'
#
loop_
_entity.id
_entity.type
_entity.pdbx_description
1 polymer ?
#
loop_
_entity_poly.entity_id
_entity_poly.type
_entity_poly.pdbx_seq_one_letter_code
_entity_poly.pdbx_strand_id
1 'polypeptide(L)'
;MTRIYLELGPKKVFACSLDWPGWCRIAKGEEPLAAEEAARGVALVRAAWDLFDEVAEASPEELRKGPRGGGRDRSKIVDHVVESERGYARMIDVRHKPFTSVADRDAMRADLADVLSQPWTPPQTAKWPPRYAIRRIAWHVIDHLWEIEDRV
;
A
#
# COMPACT_ATOMS: atom_id res chain seq x y z
N MET A 1 9.78 8.45 -22.97
CA MET A 1 10.36 9.51 -22.13
C MET A 1 9.28 10.00 -21.20
N THR A 2 9.38 9.69 -19.91
CA THR A 2 8.32 9.93 -18.91
C THR A 2 8.42 11.36 -18.39
N ARG A 3 7.35 12.14 -18.51
CA ARG A 3 7.30 13.55 -18.09
C ARG A 3 6.99 13.62 -16.60
N ILE A 4 7.81 14.34 -15.84
CA ILE A 4 7.67 14.49 -14.39
C ILE A 4 7.31 15.95 -14.05
N TYR A 5 6.30 16.13 -13.20
CA TYR A 5 5.97 17.39 -12.55
C TYR A 5 6.56 17.41 -11.14
N LEU A 6 7.24 18.49 -10.78
CA LEU A 6 7.77 18.71 -9.44
C LEU A 6 7.05 19.90 -8.79
N GLU A 7 6.39 19.65 -7.66
CA GLU A 7 5.89 20.72 -6.80
C GLU A 7 6.93 21.03 -5.72
N LEU A 8 7.43 22.27 -5.72
CA LEU A 8 8.48 22.72 -4.83
C LEU A 8 7.89 23.57 -3.71
N GLY A 9 7.98 23.06 -2.48
CA GLY A 9 7.67 23.82 -1.26
C GLY A 9 8.93 24.10 -0.44
N PRO A 10 8.88 25.05 0.51
CA PRO A 10 10.05 25.46 1.30
C PRO A 10 10.58 24.38 2.26
N LYS A 11 9.88 23.26 2.43
CA LYS A 11 10.27 22.14 3.33
C LYS A 11 10.16 20.76 2.70
N LYS A 12 9.48 20.61 1.56
CA LYS A 12 9.21 19.33 0.90
C LYS A 12 9.10 19.53 -0.60
N VAL A 13 9.48 18.49 -1.35
CA VAL A 13 9.31 18.39 -2.80
C VAL A 13 8.45 17.17 -3.09
N PHE A 14 7.48 17.34 -3.99
CA PHE A 14 6.64 16.25 -4.48
C PHE A 14 6.91 16.05 -5.96
N ALA A 15 7.29 14.83 -6.34
CA ALA A 15 7.48 14.44 -7.73
C ALA A 15 6.31 13.57 -8.20
N CYS A 16 5.67 13.97 -9.28
CA CYS A 16 4.53 13.27 -9.85
C CYS A 16 4.81 12.97 -11.33
N SER A 17 4.76 11.70 -11.73
CA SER A 17 4.82 11.32 -13.14
C SER A 17 3.51 11.67 -13.85
N LEU A 18 3.58 12.45 -14.92
CA LEU A 18 2.42 12.83 -15.73
C LEU A 18 1.91 11.67 -16.58
N ASP A 19 2.78 10.73 -16.94
CA ASP A 19 2.42 9.55 -17.73
C ASP A 19 2.06 8.35 -16.84
N TRP A 20 2.15 8.51 -15.51
CA TRP A 20 1.74 7.54 -14.51
C TRP A 20 0.95 8.22 -13.38
N PRO A 21 -0.37 8.44 -13.54
CA PRO A 21 -1.17 9.31 -12.68
C PRO A 21 -1.34 8.83 -11.22
N GLY A 22 -0.68 7.73 -10.83
CA GLY A 22 -0.80 7.10 -9.52
C GLY A 22 0.01 7.72 -8.38
N TRP A 23 0.99 8.60 -8.64
CA TRP A 23 1.88 9.08 -7.56
C TRP A 23 1.27 10.21 -6.71
N CYS A 24 0.28 10.95 -7.25
CA CYS A 24 -0.30 12.11 -6.55
C CYS A 24 -1.80 12.30 -6.88
N ARG A 25 -2.65 11.32 -6.59
CA ARG A 25 -4.11 11.56 -6.50
C ARG A 25 -4.74 10.73 -5.36
N ILE A 26 -5.05 11.40 -4.24
CA ILE A 26 -6.12 10.95 -3.34
C ILE A 26 -7.41 11.54 -3.88
N ALA A 27 -8.19 10.69 -4.55
CA ALA A 27 -9.59 10.98 -4.86
C ALA A 27 -10.38 9.66 -4.78
N LYS A 28 -11.56 9.73 -4.16
CA LYS A 28 -12.59 8.69 -4.25
C LYS A 28 -13.38 8.91 -5.54
N GLY A 29 -12.73 8.71 -6.69
CA GLY A 29 -13.45 8.72 -7.96
C GLY A 29 -14.29 7.45 -8.08
N GLU A 30 -15.54 7.58 -8.54
CA GLU A 30 -16.44 6.46 -8.85
C GLU A 30 -16.31 6.02 -10.32
N GLU A 31 -15.18 6.31 -10.96
CA GLU A 31 -14.94 5.87 -12.34
C GLU A 31 -14.89 4.33 -12.40
N PRO A 32 -15.60 3.70 -13.37
CA PRO A 32 -15.51 2.27 -13.58
C PRO A 32 -14.07 1.78 -13.67
N LEU A 33 -13.77 0.64 -13.06
CA LEU A 33 -12.50 -0.05 -13.12
C LEU A 33 -12.64 -1.25 -14.07
N ALA A 34 -11.92 -1.20 -15.20
CA ALA A 34 -11.88 -2.32 -16.14
C ALA A 34 -11.04 -3.47 -15.58
N ALA A 35 -11.33 -4.70 -16.00
CA ALA A 35 -10.67 -5.91 -15.49
C ALA A 35 -9.15 -5.90 -15.70
N GLU A 36 -8.69 -5.45 -16.87
CA GLU A 36 -7.26 -5.36 -17.19
C GLU A 36 -6.52 -4.36 -16.27
N GLU A 37 -7.20 -3.26 -15.93
CA GLU A 37 -6.65 -2.26 -15.03
C GLU A 37 -6.68 -2.73 -13.56
N ALA A 38 -7.73 -3.43 -13.15
CA ALA A 38 -7.81 -4.09 -11.85
C ALA A 38 -6.66 -5.10 -11.68
N ALA A 39 -6.46 -5.97 -12.68
CA ALA A 39 -5.39 -6.96 -12.70
C ALA A 39 -4.00 -6.31 -12.61
N ARG A 40 -3.76 -5.24 -13.39
CA ARG A 40 -2.49 -4.48 -13.31
C ARG A 40 -2.32 -3.84 -11.93
N GLY A 41 -3.38 -3.27 -11.37
CA GLY A 41 -3.36 -2.66 -10.03
C GLY A 41 -3.00 -3.67 -8.93
N VAL A 42 -3.62 -4.84 -8.95
CA VAL A 42 -3.33 -5.93 -8.00
C VAL A 42 -1.93 -6.49 -8.20
N ALA A 43 -1.43 -6.59 -9.43
CA ALA A 43 -0.04 -6.99 -9.67
C ALA A 43 0.96 -6.04 -9.00
N LEU A 44 0.70 -4.73 -9.02
CA LEU A 44 1.53 -3.75 -8.30
C LEU A 44 1.43 -3.88 -6.78
N VAL A 45 0.24 -4.17 -6.25
CA VAL A 45 0.05 -4.43 -4.81
C VAL A 45 0.83 -5.67 -4.37
N ARG A 46 0.75 -6.76 -5.15
CA ARG A 46 1.52 -8.00 -4.87
C ARG A 46 3.02 -7.73 -4.89
N ALA A 47 3.52 -7.05 -5.92
CA ALA A 47 4.94 -6.69 -5.99
C ALA A 47 5.39 -5.82 -4.80
N ALA A 48 4.54 -4.91 -4.32
CA ALA A 48 4.83 -4.13 -3.11
C ALA A 48 4.92 -5.01 -1.86
N TRP A 49 4.02 -5.98 -1.70
CA TRP A 49 4.08 -6.95 -0.59
C TRP A 49 5.33 -7.81 -0.63
N ASP A 50 5.65 -8.37 -1.81
CA ASP A 50 6.82 -9.25 -1.98
C ASP A 50 8.11 -8.49 -1.64
N LEU A 51 8.27 -7.27 -2.18
CA LEU A 51 9.43 -6.43 -1.88
C LEU A 51 9.49 -6.02 -0.40
N PHE A 52 8.36 -5.70 0.22
CA PHE A 52 8.34 -5.33 1.63
C PHE A 52 8.75 -6.51 2.52
N ASP A 53 8.23 -7.71 2.24
CA ASP A 53 8.54 -8.91 2.99
C ASP A 53 10.04 -9.28 2.81
N GLU A 54 10.59 -9.18 1.60
CA GLU A 54 12.03 -9.39 1.32
C GLU A 54 12.92 -8.40 2.09
N VAL A 55 12.62 -7.10 2.01
CA VAL A 55 13.38 -6.05 2.70
C VAL A 55 13.30 -6.22 4.22
N ALA A 56 12.12 -6.51 4.75
CA ALA A 56 11.95 -6.75 6.19
C ALA A 56 12.76 -7.98 6.63
N GLU A 57 12.70 -9.09 5.89
CA GLU A 57 13.48 -10.30 6.22
C GLU A 57 14.99 -10.03 6.22
N ALA A 58 15.49 -9.27 5.24
CA ALA A 58 16.91 -8.96 5.09
C ALA A 58 17.45 -7.94 6.12
N SER A 59 16.56 -7.19 6.77
CA SER A 59 16.93 -6.06 7.65
C SER A 59 17.15 -6.50 9.11
N PRO A 60 18.07 -5.85 9.85
CA PRO A 60 18.24 -6.09 11.29
C PRO A 60 16.98 -5.65 12.06
N GLU A 61 16.79 -6.21 13.26
CA GLU A 61 15.65 -5.82 14.09
C GLU A 61 15.73 -4.36 14.53
N GLU A 62 16.89 -3.95 15.07
CA GLU A 62 17.15 -2.57 15.46
C GLU A 62 17.52 -1.73 14.24
N LEU A 63 16.75 -0.65 14.02
CA LEU A 63 16.97 0.27 12.89
C LEU A 63 17.51 1.61 13.42
N ARG A 64 18.36 2.28 12.63
CA ARG A 64 18.91 3.61 12.96
C ARG A 64 17.77 4.56 13.34
N LYS A 65 17.89 5.26 14.48
CA LYS A 65 16.88 6.23 14.92
C LYS A 65 17.05 7.55 14.18
N GLY A 66 15.96 8.28 14.01
CA GLY A 66 15.98 9.61 13.41
C GLY A 66 16.65 10.67 14.31
N PRO A 67 16.86 11.91 13.81
CA PRO A 67 17.60 12.96 14.52
C PRO A 67 17.05 13.33 15.91
N ARG A 68 15.77 13.01 16.17
CA ARG A 68 15.09 13.26 17.44
C ARG A 68 14.90 11.98 18.28
N GLY A 69 15.65 10.92 17.99
CA GLY A 69 15.57 9.62 18.67
C GLY A 69 14.32 8.79 18.35
N GLY A 70 13.39 9.31 17.55
CA GLY A 70 12.18 8.60 17.12
C GLY A 70 12.45 7.58 16.01
N GLY A 71 11.51 6.65 15.83
CA GLY A 71 11.53 5.63 14.79
C GLY A 71 11.27 4.24 15.35
N ARG A 72 10.38 3.50 14.68
CA ARG A 72 10.06 2.11 15.02
C ARG A 72 11.22 1.19 14.64
N ASP A 73 11.34 0.08 15.36
CA ASP A 73 12.18 -1.05 14.95
C ASP A 73 11.42 -1.94 13.97
N ARG A 74 12.15 -2.78 13.25
CA ARG A 74 11.63 -3.52 12.09
C ARG A 74 10.33 -4.25 12.40
N SER A 75 10.27 -5.04 13.47
CA SER A 75 9.05 -5.79 13.80
C SER A 75 7.86 -4.87 14.09
N LYS A 76 8.10 -3.67 14.64
CA LYS A 76 7.05 -2.67 14.87
C LYS A 76 6.56 -1.98 13.59
N ILE A 77 7.41 -1.91 12.56
CA ILE A 77 6.98 -1.46 11.22
C ILE A 77 6.12 -2.56 10.58
N VAL A 78 6.55 -3.82 10.64
CA VAL A 78 5.79 -4.98 10.13
C VAL A 78 4.41 -5.07 10.80
N ASP A 79 4.36 -5.04 12.13
CA ASP A 79 3.11 -5.04 12.90
C ASP A 79 2.16 -3.94 12.42
N HIS A 80 2.70 -2.74 12.19
CA HIS A 80 1.91 -1.60 11.75
C HIS A 80 1.36 -1.76 10.34
N VAL A 81 2.16 -2.29 9.41
CA VAL A 81 1.70 -2.57 8.05
C VAL A 81 0.53 -3.54 8.11
N VAL A 82 0.72 -4.67 8.79
CA VAL A 82 -0.33 -5.70 8.95
C VAL A 82 -1.60 -5.13 9.59
N GLU A 83 -1.50 -4.40 10.69
CA GLU A 83 -2.66 -3.84 11.37
C GLU A 83 -3.38 -2.76 10.54
N SER A 84 -2.65 -1.98 9.76
CA SER A 84 -3.26 -0.99 8.85
C SER A 84 -4.01 -1.68 7.70
N GLU A 85 -3.43 -2.72 7.12
CA GLU A 85 -4.08 -3.51 6.07
C GLU A 85 -5.35 -4.21 6.56
N ARG A 86 -5.35 -4.71 7.80
CA ARG A 86 -6.58 -5.17 8.48
C ARG A 86 -7.63 -4.07 8.60
N GLY A 87 -7.21 -2.82 8.76
CA GLY A 87 -8.09 -1.66 8.67
C GLY A 87 -8.66 -1.49 7.27
N TYR A 88 -7.80 -1.54 6.25
CA TYR A 88 -8.17 -1.34 4.84
C TYR A 88 -9.07 -2.44 4.27
N ALA A 89 -8.84 -3.70 4.63
CA ALA A 89 -9.66 -4.84 4.23
C ALA A 89 -11.14 -4.60 4.56
N ARG A 90 -11.43 -4.11 5.78
CA ARG A 90 -12.79 -3.77 6.20
C ARG A 90 -13.42 -2.64 5.39
N MET A 91 -12.62 -1.79 4.75
CA MET A 91 -13.13 -0.66 3.96
C MET A 91 -13.63 -1.11 2.58
N ILE A 92 -13.22 -2.30 2.14
CA ILE A 92 -13.68 -2.96 0.92
C ILE A 92 -14.44 -4.25 1.22
N ASP A 93 -15.01 -4.35 2.42
CA ASP A 93 -15.82 -5.48 2.91
C ASP A 93 -15.12 -6.85 2.98
N VAL A 94 -13.79 -6.90 2.88
CA VAL A 94 -13.01 -8.10 3.20
C VAL A 94 -12.99 -8.28 4.72
N ARG A 95 -13.46 -9.45 5.17
CA ARG A 95 -13.55 -9.82 6.59
C ARG A 95 -12.53 -10.88 6.92
N HIS A 96 -11.84 -10.70 8.03
CA HIS A 96 -10.86 -11.63 8.54
C HIS A 96 -11.10 -11.93 10.03
N LYS A 97 -10.69 -13.11 10.45
CA LYS A 97 -10.66 -13.49 11.87
C LYS A 97 -9.51 -12.76 12.59
N PRO A 98 -9.48 -12.75 13.94
CA PRO A 98 -8.30 -12.30 14.68
C PRO A 98 -7.04 -13.03 14.19
N PHE A 99 -5.97 -12.29 13.96
CA PHE A 99 -4.71 -12.86 13.47
C PHE A 99 -3.98 -13.55 14.62
N THR A 100 -3.50 -14.75 14.34
CA THR A 100 -2.71 -15.58 15.25
C THR A 100 -1.38 -15.99 14.65
N SER A 101 -1.20 -15.77 13.34
CA SER A 101 -0.04 -16.20 12.58
C SER A 101 0.20 -15.35 11.33
N VAL A 102 1.38 -15.52 10.75
CA VAL A 102 1.74 -14.97 9.43
C VAL A 102 0.81 -15.50 8.32
N ALA A 103 0.35 -16.74 8.44
CA ALA A 103 -0.60 -17.33 7.49
C ALA A 103 -1.96 -16.60 7.48
N ASP A 104 -2.39 -16.03 8.60
CA ASP A 104 -3.63 -15.23 8.65
C ASP A 104 -3.50 -13.92 7.86
N ARG A 105 -2.31 -13.31 7.89
CA ARG A 105 -1.97 -12.15 7.04
C ARG A 105 -1.98 -12.56 5.57
N ASP A 106 -1.37 -13.69 5.22
CA ASP A 106 -1.28 -14.14 3.83
C ASP A 106 -2.65 -14.46 3.25
N ALA A 107 -3.52 -15.08 4.05
CA ALA A 107 -4.92 -15.30 3.68
C ALA A 107 -5.65 -13.97 3.42
N MET A 108 -5.48 -12.96 4.29
CA MET A 108 -6.06 -11.63 4.07
C MET A 108 -5.52 -10.96 2.79
N ARG A 109 -4.21 -11.07 2.51
CA ARG A 109 -3.61 -10.54 1.28
C ARG A 109 -4.18 -11.23 0.03
N ALA A 110 -4.43 -12.54 0.10
CA ALA A 110 -5.10 -13.28 -0.96
C ALA A 110 -6.54 -12.78 -1.17
N ASP A 111 -7.34 -12.67 -0.11
CA ASP A 111 -8.72 -12.16 -0.19
C ASP A 111 -8.78 -10.72 -0.75
N LEU A 112 -7.87 -9.85 -0.32
CA LEU A 112 -7.70 -8.50 -0.85
C LEU A 112 -7.42 -8.52 -2.35
N ALA A 113 -6.46 -9.35 -2.79
CA ALA A 113 -6.10 -9.47 -4.20
C ALA A 113 -7.27 -10.00 -5.05
N ASP A 114 -8.00 -10.99 -4.54
CA ASP A 114 -9.14 -11.57 -5.23
C ASP A 114 -10.26 -10.54 -5.44
N VAL A 115 -10.63 -9.81 -4.39
CA VAL A 115 -11.64 -8.74 -4.46
C VAL A 115 -11.19 -7.60 -5.39
N LEU A 116 -9.95 -7.15 -5.26
CA LEU A 116 -9.44 -5.99 -6.00
C LEU A 116 -9.10 -6.30 -7.47
N SER A 117 -9.02 -7.57 -7.85
CA SER A 117 -8.76 -7.99 -9.23
C SER A 117 -10.02 -7.96 -10.11
N GLN A 118 -11.21 -7.81 -9.50
CA GLN A 118 -12.47 -7.78 -10.22
C GLN A 118 -12.71 -6.42 -10.88
N PRO A 119 -13.33 -6.39 -12.08
CA PRO A 119 -13.86 -5.15 -12.62
C PRO A 119 -14.93 -4.58 -11.68
N TRP A 120 -15.08 -3.27 -11.68
CA TRP A 120 -16.03 -2.57 -10.82
C TRP A 120 -16.70 -1.42 -11.56
N THR A 121 -17.99 -1.22 -11.32
CA THR A 121 -18.76 -0.08 -11.82
C THR A 121 -19.61 0.47 -10.68
N PRO A 122 -19.98 1.77 -10.70
CA PRO A 122 -20.98 2.31 -9.79
C PRO A 122 -22.30 1.52 -9.80
N PRO A 123 -23.09 1.57 -8.71
CA PRO A 123 -22.85 2.34 -7.49
C PRO A 123 -21.86 1.67 -6.52
N GLN A 124 -21.21 2.48 -5.69
CA GLN A 124 -20.31 1.99 -4.66
C GLN A 124 -21.10 1.46 -3.45
N THR A 125 -20.83 0.21 -3.06
CA THR A 125 -21.45 -0.43 -1.88
C THR A 125 -20.51 -0.44 -0.68
N ALA A 126 -19.23 -0.76 -0.88
CA ALA A 126 -18.22 -0.73 0.18
C ALA A 126 -17.76 0.71 0.49
N LYS A 127 -17.10 0.94 1.62
CA LYS A 127 -16.69 2.30 2.03
C LYS A 127 -15.63 2.92 1.10
N TRP A 128 -14.78 2.11 0.49
CA TRP A 128 -13.73 2.54 -0.45
C TRP A 128 -13.96 1.99 -1.85
N PRO A 129 -13.79 2.82 -2.90
CA PRO A 129 -13.76 2.31 -4.26
C PRO A 129 -12.49 1.47 -4.51
N PRO A 130 -12.56 0.39 -5.32
CA PRO A 130 -11.43 -0.52 -5.53
C PRO A 130 -10.16 0.18 -6.03
N ARG A 131 -10.33 1.14 -6.94
CA ARG A 131 -9.25 2.02 -7.44
C ARG A 131 -8.49 2.71 -6.32
N TYR A 132 -9.20 3.22 -5.31
CA TYR A 132 -8.60 3.89 -4.17
C TYR A 132 -7.90 2.89 -3.25
N ALA A 133 -8.53 1.75 -2.98
CA ALA A 133 -7.96 0.70 -2.14
C ALA A 133 -6.62 0.17 -2.69
N ILE A 134 -6.56 -0.17 -3.98
CA ILE A 134 -5.32 -0.60 -4.67
C ILE A 134 -4.20 0.42 -4.45
N ARG A 135 -4.46 1.70 -4.75
CA ARG A 135 -3.46 2.76 -4.60
C ARG A 135 -3.03 2.96 -3.15
N ARG A 136 -3.99 2.94 -2.21
CA ARG A 136 -3.75 3.19 -0.79
C ARG A 136 -2.89 2.08 -0.17
N ILE A 137 -3.18 0.83 -0.50
CA ILE A 137 -2.41 -0.33 -0.04
C ILE A 137 -0.98 -0.27 -0.59
N ALA A 138 -0.83 -0.17 -1.92
CA ALA A 138 0.50 -0.14 -2.54
C ALA A 138 1.38 1.01 -2.01
N TRP A 139 0.81 2.22 -1.92
CA TRP A 139 1.51 3.38 -1.35
C TRP A 139 1.95 3.14 0.10
N HIS A 140 1.06 2.60 0.94
CA HIS A 140 1.32 2.41 2.37
C HIS A 140 2.41 1.38 2.62
N VAL A 141 2.40 0.29 1.84
CA VAL A 141 3.43 -0.75 1.91
C VAL A 141 4.79 -0.20 1.45
N ILE A 142 4.84 0.49 0.30
CA ILE A 142 6.10 1.05 -0.23
C ILE A 142 6.67 2.14 0.69
N ASP A 143 5.83 2.99 1.28
CA ASP A 143 6.27 4.02 2.24
C ASP A 143 7.01 3.39 3.44
N HIS A 144 6.51 2.24 3.94
CA HIS A 144 7.14 1.53 5.05
C HIS A 144 8.29 0.61 4.63
N LEU A 145 8.32 0.15 3.38
CA LEU A 145 9.51 -0.46 2.80
C LEU A 145 10.67 0.54 2.83
N TRP A 146 10.47 1.75 2.31
CA TRP A 146 11.51 2.78 2.32
C TRP A 146 11.85 3.26 3.74
N GLU A 147 10.88 3.31 4.66
CA GLU A 147 11.18 3.55 6.08
C GLU A 147 12.23 2.56 6.63
N ILE A 148 12.16 1.28 6.21
CA ILE A 148 13.15 0.28 6.59
C ILE A 148 14.48 0.56 5.88
N GLU A 149 14.49 0.62 4.54
CA GLU A 149 15.73 0.78 3.74
C GLU A 149 16.55 2.02 4.14
N ASP A 150 15.90 3.16 4.40
CA ASP A 150 16.57 4.40 4.82
C ASP A 150 17.29 4.25 6.18
N ARG A 151 16.89 3.26 6.99
CA ARG A 151 17.27 3.11 8.39
C ARG A 151 18.06 1.84 8.70
N VAL A 152 18.33 0.99 7.70
CA VAL A 152 19.34 -0.09 7.76
C VAL A 152 20.74 0.52 7.74
#